data_AF-A0A3R5W0K5-F1
#
_entry.id   AF-A0A3R5W0K5-F1
#
_cell.length_a   1.000
_cell.length_b   1.000
_cell.length_c   1.000
_cell.angle_alpha   90.00
_cell.angle_beta   90.00
_cell.angle_gamma   90.00
#
_symmetry.space_group_name_H-M   'P 1'
#
loop_
_entity.id
_entity.type
_entity.pdbx_description
1 polymer ?
#
loop_
_entity_poly.entity_id
_entity_poly.type
_entity_poly.pdbx_seq_one_letter_code
_entity_poly.pdbx_strand_id
1 'polypeptide(L)'
;MVTTESITIRVPVGMKQYLDDTNVETELIRNALLLYPYIANCTISHGRAAEILGIRKSELIDIYDKLGYSYFDMTMDDLDKDLETFRQLKKESVV
;
A
#
# COMPACT_ATOMS: atom_id res chain seq x y z
N MET A 1 -9.83 18.22 6.22
CA MET A 1 -10.66 16.99 6.32
C MET A 1 -10.80 16.43 4.91
N VAL A 2 -10.59 15.13 4.74
CA VAL A 2 -10.83 14.44 3.46
C VAL A 2 -12.33 14.37 3.22
N THR A 3 -12.76 14.62 1.98
CA THR A 3 -14.16 14.46 1.61
C THR A 3 -14.49 12.97 1.50
N THR A 4 -15.49 12.52 2.25
CA THR A 4 -15.93 11.12 2.25
C THR A 4 -17.23 10.97 1.48
N GLU A 5 -17.39 9.83 0.81
CA GLU A 5 -18.60 9.44 0.08
C GLU A 5 -19.02 8.05 0.55
N SER A 6 -20.33 7.83 0.68
CA SER A 6 -20.88 6.53 1.07
C SER A 6 -21.11 5.67 -0.16
N ILE A 7 -20.52 4.47 -0.18
CA ILE A 7 -20.74 3.48 -1.25
C ILE A 7 -21.46 2.25 -0.71
N THR A 8 -22.30 1.63 -1.54
CA THR A 8 -22.91 0.34 -1.22
C THR A 8 -22.08 -0.78 -1.83
N ILE A 9 -21.55 -1.68 -1.00
CA ILE A 9 -20.84 -2.89 -1.44
C ILE A 9 -21.66 -4.13 -1.09
N ARG A 10 -21.60 -5.16 -1.95
CA ARG A 10 -22.18 -6.47 -1.65
C ARG A 10 -21.11 -7.35 -1.02
N VAL A 11 -21.38 -7.83 0.19
CA VAL A 11 -20.46 -8.68 0.97
C VAL A 11 -21.20 -9.93 1.47
N PRO A 12 -20.50 -11.06 1.67
CA PRO A 12 -21.03 -12.22 2.37
C PRO A 12 -21.68 -11.86 3.72
N VAL A 13 -22.78 -12.52 4.06
CA VAL A 13 -23.57 -12.24 5.29
C VAL A 13 -22.69 -12.29 6.56
N GLY A 14 -21.75 -13.23 6.63
CA GLY A 14 -20.83 -13.37 7.78
C GLY A 14 -19.87 -12.20 7.99
N MET A 15 -19.64 -11.36 6.96
CA MET A 15 -18.75 -10.20 7.06
C MET A 15 -19.40 -9.02 7.80
N LYS A 16 -20.73 -8.96 7.87
CA LYS A 16 -21.45 -7.79 8.39
C LYS A 16 -20.95 -7.38 9.79
N GLN A 17 -20.74 -8.35 10.68
CA GLN A 17 -20.30 -8.11 12.05
C GLN A 17 -18.91 -7.44 12.17
N TYR A 18 -18.09 -7.49 11.12
CA TYR A 18 -16.75 -6.90 11.08
C TYR A 18 -16.71 -5.54 10.35
N LEU A 19 -17.81 -5.14 9.70
CA LEU A 19 -17.89 -3.91 8.90
C LEU A 19 -18.79 -2.84 9.52
N ASP A 20 -19.62 -3.21 10.50
CA ASP A 20 -20.52 -2.31 11.24
C ASP A 20 -19.81 -1.44 12.30
N ASP A 21 -18.47 -1.49 12.38
CA ASP A 21 -17.68 -0.70 13.33
C ASP A 21 -17.54 0.76 12.87
N THR A 22 -17.80 1.70 13.79
CA THR A 22 -17.69 3.15 13.60
C THR A 22 -16.34 3.73 14.03
N ASN A 23 -15.38 2.89 14.40
CA ASN A 23 -14.04 3.34 14.78
C ASN A 23 -13.28 3.90 13.56
N VAL A 24 -12.81 5.15 13.68
CA VAL A 24 -12.08 5.89 12.63
C VAL A 24 -10.81 5.17 12.17
N GLU A 25 -10.05 4.55 13.09
CA GLU A 25 -8.84 3.80 12.76
C GLU A 25 -9.18 2.52 11.97
N THR A 26 -10.25 1.84 12.37
CA THR A 26 -10.73 0.63 11.67
C THR A 26 -11.25 0.97 10.28
N GLU A 27 -11.94 2.11 10.13
CA GLU A 27 -12.36 2.63 8.83
C GLU A 27 -11.16 2.99 7.94
N LEU A 28 -10.15 3.67 8.48
CA LEU A 28 -8.93 4.01 7.71
C LEU A 28 -8.22 2.76 7.20
N ILE A 29 -8.02 1.76 8.07
CA ILE A 29 -7.40 0.48 7.69
C ILE A 29 -8.22 -0.23 6.62
N ARG A 30 -9.55 -0.30 6.80
CA ARG A 30 -10.47 -0.88 5.81
C ARG A 30 -10.34 -0.16 4.46
N ASN A 31 -10.39 1.16 4.45
CA ASN A 31 -10.31 1.97 3.23
C ASN A 31 -8.94 1.82 2.55
N ALA A 32 -7.85 1.72 3.31
CA ALA A 32 -6.53 1.38 2.78
C ALA A 32 -6.53 0.02 2.10
N LEU A 33 -7.05 -1.03 2.76
CA LEU A 33 -7.13 -2.37 2.18
C LEU A 33 -8.00 -2.45 0.93
N LEU A 34 -9.05 -1.62 0.83
CA LEU A 34 -9.85 -1.50 -0.40
C LEU A 34 -9.04 -0.92 -1.58
N LEU A 35 -8.03 -0.10 -1.31
CA LEU A 35 -7.13 0.46 -2.33
C LEU A 35 -5.97 -0.47 -2.68
N TYR A 36 -5.59 -1.39 -1.79
CA TYR A 36 -4.41 -2.25 -1.96
C TYR A 36 -4.35 -3.01 -3.31
N PRO A 37 -5.43 -3.62 -3.83
CA PRO A 37 -5.37 -4.31 -5.12
C PRO A 37 -4.96 -3.40 -6.29
N TYR A 38 -5.34 -2.12 -6.24
CA TYR A 38 -4.97 -1.13 -7.26
C TYR A 38 -3.54 -0.61 -7.11
N ILE A 39 -2.99 -0.71 -5.90
CA ILE A 39 -1.58 -0.44 -5.65
C ILE A 39 -0.73 -1.62 -6.15
N ALA A 40 -1.12 -2.84 -5.78
CA ALA A 40 -0.40 -4.07 -6.12
C ALA A 40 -0.33 -4.33 -7.63
N ASN A 41 -1.38 -3.96 -8.39
CA ASN A 41 -1.37 -4.06 -9.85
C ASN A 41 -0.85 -2.79 -10.55
N CYS A 42 -0.26 -1.85 -9.80
CA CYS A 42 0.28 -0.58 -10.29
C CYS A 42 -0.73 0.35 -10.99
N THR A 43 -2.05 0.16 -10.80
CA THR A 43 -3.07 1.09 -11.31
C THR A 43 -2.95 2.47 -10.65
N ILE A 44 -2.66 2.50 -9.34
CA ILE A 44 -2.34 3.72 -8.60
C ILE A 44 -1.03 3.53 -7.83
N SER A 45 -0.28 4.61 -7.62
CA SER A 45 0.89 4.56 -6.75
C SER A 45 0.48 4.62 -5.28
N HIS A 46 1.36 4.17 -4.38
CA HIS A 46 1.23 4.39 -2.94
C HIS A 46 1.05 5.88 -2.57
N GLY A 47 1.68 6.78 -3.32
CA GLY A 47 1.51 8.23 -3.11
C GLY A 47 0.09 8.69 -3.44
N ARG A 48 -0.46 8.22 -4.56
CA ARG A 48 -1.85 8.53 -4.95
C ARG A 48 -2.85 7.93 -3.97
N ALA A 49 -2.63 6.71 -3.48
CA ALA A 49 -3.48 6.10 -2.48
C ALA A 49 -3.46 6.89 -1.15
N ALA A 50 -2.28 7.31 -0.68
CA ALA A 50 -2.15 8.12 0.52
C ALA A 50 -2.82 9.50 0.39
N GLU A 51 -2.73 10.12 -0.80
CA GLU A 51 -3.44 11.35 -1.13
C GLU A 51 -4.97 11.19 -1.02
N ILE A 52 -5.53 10.10 -1.57
CA ILE A 52 -6.96 9.78 -1.49
C ILE A 52 -7.40 9.62 -0.02
N LEU A 53 -6.58 8.95 0.79
CA LEU A 53 -6.84 8.75 2.22
C LEU A 53 -6.54 9.98 3.08
N GLY A 54 -5.91 11.01 2.52
CA GLY A 54 -5.47 12.23 3.21
C GLY A 54 -4.45 12.01 4.32
N ILE A 55 -3.64 10.96 4.21
CA ILE A 55 -2.57 10.62 5.16
C ILE A 55 -1.21 10.75 4.48
N ARG A 56 -0.14 10.66 5.27
CA ARG A 56 1.21 10.63 4.69
C ARG A 56 1.46 9.28 4.03
N LYS A 57 2.23 9.26 2.94
CA LYS A 57 2.63 8.01 2.28
C LYS A 57 3.34 7.05 3.25
N SER A 58 4.20 7.56 4.14
CA SER A 58 4.86 6.74 5.16
C SER A 58 3.86 6.08 6.11
N GLU A 59 2.82 6.80 6.50
CA GLU A 59 1.77 6.28 7.38
C GLU A 59 0.95 5.17 6.70
N LEU A 60 0.68 5.31 5.41
CA LEU A 60 0.06 4.23 4.62
C LEU A 60 0.97 2.99 4.55
N ILE A 61 2.28 3.19 4.39
CA ILE A 61 3.26 2.09 4.40
C ILE A 61 3.28 1.42 5.77
N ASP A 62 3.27 2.18 6.86
CA ASP A 62 3.25 1.66 8.23
C ASP A 62 1.99 0.84 8.51
N ILE A 63 0.83 1.24 7.98
CA ILE A 63 -0.43 0.46 8.07
C ILE A 63 -0.26 -0.90 7.41
N TYR A 64 0.28 -0.92 6.18
CA TYR A 64 0.49 -2.16 5.44
C TYR A 64 1.56 -3.07 6.08
N ASP A 65 2.66 -2.48 6.56
CA ASP A 65 3.74 -3.21 7.23
C ASP A 65 3.25 -3.91 8.50
N LYS A 66 2.45 -3.21 9.35
CA LYS A 66 1.83 -3.81 10.54
C LYS A 66 0.90 -4.99 10.23
N LEU A 67 0.35 -5.04 9.02
CA LEU A 67 -0.52 -6.10 8.54
C LEU A 67 0.23 -7.19 7.74
N GLY A 68 1.55 -7.03 7.56
CA GLY A 68 2.41 -7.98 6.84
C GLY A 68 2.37 -7.82 5.31
N TYR A 69 1.88 -6.69 4.79
CA TYR A 69 1.93 -6.39 3.36
C TYR A 69 3.22 -5.67 3.01
N SER A 70 4.00 -6.28 2.13
CA SER A 70 5.25 -5.69 1.65
C SER A 70 5.00 -4.42 0.83
N TYR A 71 5.81 -3.39 1.08
CA TYR A 71 5.84 -2.18 0.25
C TYR A 71 6.55 -2.41 -1.10
N PHE A 72 7.49 -3.36 -1.12
CA PHE A 72 8.17 -3.84 -2.32
C PHE A 72 8.01 -5.35 -2.43
N ASP A 73 7.65 -5.85 -3.61
CA ASP A 73 7.63 -7.29 -3.90
C ASP A 73 9.04 -7.86 -4.18
N MET A 74 10.07 -7.03 -3.99
CA MET A 74 11.46 -7.37 -4.24
C MET A 74 11.97 -8.32 -3.17
N THR A 75 12.54 -9.44 -3.60
CA THR A 75 13.25 -10.35 -2.70
C THR A 75 14.66 -9.84 -2.39
N MET A 76 15.30 -10.37 -1.35
CA MET A 76 16.70 -10.04 -1.05
C MET A 76 17.63 -10.41 -2.23
N ASP A 77 17.34 -11.51 -2.93
CA ASP A 77 18.10 -11.92 -4.10
C ASP A 77 17.97 -10.94 -5.28
N ASP A 78 16.78 -10.36 -5.46
CA ASP A 78 16.55 -9.34 -6.48
C ASP A 78 17.30 -8.05 -6.14
N LEU A 79 17.29 -7.66 -4.85
CA LEU A 79 18.06 -6.52 -4.37
C LEU A 79 19.57 -6.72 -4.58
N ASP A 80 20.09 -7.91 -4.26
CA ASP A 80 21.52 -8.21 -4.44
C ASP A 80 21.94 -8.11 -5.92
N LYS A 81 21.11 -8.61 -6.85
CA LYS A 81 21.35 -8.48 -8.29
C LYS A 81 21.33 -7.03 -8.76
N ASP A 82 20.39 -6.22 -8.27
CA ASP A 82 20.32 -4.80 -8.59
C ASP A 82 21.58 -4.06 -8.08
N LEU A 83 22.07 -4.44 -6.90
CA LEU A 83 23.25 -3.87 -6.28
C LEU A 83 24.54 -4.25 -7.02
N GLU A 84 24.64 -5.49 -7.52
CA GLU A 84 25.72 -5.92 -8.42
C GLU A 84 25.71 -5.14 -9.74
N THR A 85 24.54 -4.99 -10.35
CA THR A 85 24.36 -4.23 -11.60
C THR A 85 24.81 -2.79 -11.41
N PHE A 86 24.40 -2.13 -10.33
CA PHE A 86 24.85 -0.78 -9.98
C PHE A 86 26.37 -0.68 -9.81
N ARG A 87 26.99 -1.65 -9.11
CA ARG A 87 28.45 -1.68 -8.92
C ARG A 87 29.21 -1.82 -10.24
N GLN A 88 28.69 -2.60 -11.18
CA GLN A 88 29.29 -2.76 -12.50
C GLN A 88 29.21 -1.48 -13.31
N LEU A 89 28.02 -0.87 -13.42
CA LEU A 89 27.81 0.39 -14.12
C LEU A 89 28.71 1.51 -13.55
N LYS A 90 28.83 1.60 -12.22
CA LYS A 90 29.71 2.57 -11.56
C LYS A 90 31.19 2.37 -11.91
N LYS A 91 31.66 1.13 -12.09
CA LYS A 91 33.03 0.84 -12.52
C LYS A 91 33.25 1.25 -13.97
N GLU A 92 32.30 0.94 -14.86
CA GLU A 92 32.35 1.32 -16.27
C GLU A 92 32.27 2.84 -16.48
N SER A 93 31.60 3.57 -15.59
CA SER A 93 31.48 5.04 -15.65
C SER A 93 32.73 5.80 -15.18
N VAL A 94 33.69 5.10 -14.55
CA VAL A 94 34.93 5.67 -14.00
C VAL A 94 36.15 5.32 -14.89
N VAL A 95 35.91 4.65 -16.02
CA VAL A 95 36.88 4.39 -17.10
C VAL A 95 36.56 5.29 -18.28
#